data_AF-A0A640KI00-F1
#
_entry.id   AF-A0A640KI00-F1
#
_cell.length_a   1.000
_cell.length_b   1.000
_cell.length_c   1.000
_cell.angle_alpha   90.00
_cell.angle_beta   90.00
_cell.angle_gamma   90.00
#
_symmetry.space_group_name_H-M   'P 1'
#
loop_
_entity.id
_entity.type
_entity.pdbx_description
1 polymer ?
#
loop_
_entity_poly.entity_id
_entity_poly.type
_entity_poly.pdbx_seq_one_letter_code
_entity_poly.pdbx_strand_id
1 'polypeptide(L)'
;MQRPSIHHAIVRGASSATTAIAVASTRCCDVVGGGGNCTTTSPLLMAKRGRFYRPLVNQGINLWRSRMGRLHKGWSTWEYNRDVIPDPRPFPEPAVNNYFGRSRIWNPIAGKIGLVNRKAEEWGWPHQRPPQTGLRQSPEYFPFFFSRYFPDVEVRLVLDSVLNNETSRPIFHIPQDMSKQELVNYLKNIYNIDNVVRISVRNMRGRRFKNEVGEIKSLPDYKVAVVELDSPVSIVFKQIKGTEDTPDNKPVAQIT
;
A
#
# COMPACT_ATOMS: atom_id res chain seq x y z
N MET A 1 -12.23 -61.99 3.30
CA MET A 1 -11.23 -61.27 4.13
C MET A 1 -11.91 -60.06 4.76
N GLN A 2 -12.43 -60.27 5.97
CA GLN A 2 -13.10 -59.27 6.80
C GLN A 2 -12.04 -58.52 7.63
N ARG A 3 -12.16 -57.19 7.74
CA ARG A 3 -11.44 -56.41 8.76
C ARG A 3 -12.43 -55.96 9.84
N PRO A 4 -12.03 -55.96 11.12
CA PRO A 4 -12.95 -55.88 12.24
C PRO A 4 -13.31 -54.44 12.63
N SER A 5 -14.54 -54.30 13.10
CA SER A 5 -15.04 -53.25 14.00
C SER A 5 -14.51 -53.46 15.42
N ILE A 6 -14.30 -52.39 16.20
CA ILE A 6 -14.75 -52.22 17.60
C ILE A 6 -14.55 -50.74 18.03
N HIS A 7 -15.53 -50.30 18.82
CA HIS A 7 -15.82 -48.97 19.35
C HIS A 7 -14.85 -48.46 20.43
N HIS A 8 -14.82 -47.14 20.63
CA HIS A 8 -15.06 -46.53 21.95
C HIS A 8 -15.54 -45.06 21.82
N ALA A 9 -16.63 -44.76 22.53
CA ALA A 9 -17.23 -43.44 22.71
C ALA A 9 -16.78 -42.81 24.05
N ILE A 10 -16.86 -41.47 24.16
CA ILE A 10 -17.15 -40.60 25.35
C ILE A 10 -17.08 -39.13 24.80
N VAL A 11 -18.17 -38.39 24.53
CA VAL A 11 -19.12 -37.60 25.38
C VAL A 11 -18.56 -36.28 25.95
N ARG A 12 -19.34 -35.19 25.71
CA ARG A 12 -19.39 -33.81 26.29
C ARG A 12 -18.66 -32.72 25.47
N GLY A 13 -19.25 -31.57 25.16
CA GLY A 13 -20.56 -31.00 25.50
C GLY A 13 -20.76 -29.70 24.70
N ALA A 14 -21.99 -29.49 24.23
CA ALA A 14 -22.41 -28.29 23.50
C ALA A 14 -22.79 -27.19 24.50
N SER A 15 -22.31 -25.96 24.27
CA SER A 15 -22.81 -24.76 24.94
C SER A 15 -23.61 -23.91 23.94
N SER A 16 -24.93 -23.98 24.06
CA SER A 16 -25.88 -23.09 23.39
C SER A 16 -25.95 -21.78 24.17
N ALA A 17 -25.62 -20.66 23.52
CA ALA A 17 -25.81 -19.32 24.06
C ALA A 17 -27.21 -18.81 23.69
N THR A 18 -28.13 -18.86 24.65
CA THR A 18 -29.47 -18.29 24.58
C THR A 18 -29.41 -16.82 24.98
N THR A 19 -29.78 -15.90 24.09
CA THR A 19 -29.91 -14.47 24.41
C THR A 19 -31.34 -14.15 24.83
N ALA A 20 -31.50 -13.61 26.04
CA ALA A 20 -32.77 -13.20 26.62
C ALA A 20 -33.17 -11.80 26.17
N ILE A 21 -34.42 -11.64 25.75
CA ILE A 21 -35.06 -10.38 25.40
C ILE A 21 -35.62 -9.76 26.68
N ALA A 22 -35.11 -8.60 27.08
CA ALA A 22 -35.63 -7.82 28.20
C ALA A 22 -36.88 -7.03 27.75
N VAL A 23 -38.04 -7.42 28.25
CA VAL A 23 -39.30 -6.66 28.16
C VAL A 23 -39.41 -5.79 29.39
N ALA A 24 -39.21 -4.48 29.23
CA ALA A 24 -39.48 -3.50 30.29
C ALA A 24 -40.96 -3.09 30.21
N SER A 25 -41.70 -3.56 31.20
CA SER A 25 -43.06 -3.14 31.57
C SER A 25 -42.95 -1.93 32.50
N THR A 26 -43.58 -0.82 32.15
CA THR A 26 -43.95 0.23 33.12
C THR A 26 -45.42 0.56 32.95
N ARG A 27 -46.18 0.13 33.95
CA ARG A 27 -47.57 0.53 34.23
C ARG A 27 -47.59 1.95 34.79
N CYS A 28 -48.61 2.73 34.44
CA CYS A 28 -49.42 3.52 35.37
C CYS A 28 -50.59 4.11 34.56
N CYS A 29 -51.80 3.65 34.81
CA CYS A 29 -52.87 4.29 35.58
C CYS A 29 -54.03 4.73 34.69
N ASP A 30 -55.13 3.99 34.86
CA ASP A 30 -56.48 4.35 34.48
C ASP A 30 -56.89 5.68 35.11
N VAL A 31 -57.51 6.57 34.33
CA VAL A 31 -58.65 7.38 34.80
C VAL A 31 -59.66 7.51 33.66
N VAL A 32 -60.85 7.00 33.96
CA VAL A 32 -62.08 7.10 33.17
C VAL A 32 -62.67 8.51 33.29
N GLY A 33 -63.15 9.05 32.17
CA GLY A 33 -64.42 9.77 32.15
C GLY A 33 -64.40 11.30 32.24
N GLY A 34 -64.97 11.93 31.20
CA GLY A 34 -66.07 12.87 31.41
C GLY A 34 -65.75 14.37 31.46
N GLY A 35 -65.90 15.02 30.30
CA GLY A 35 -66.65 16.27 30.07
C GLY A 35 -66.50 17.48 31.00
N GLY A 36 -66.10 18.61 30.43
CA GLY A 36 -66.38 19.94 31.01
C GLY A 36 -65.52 21.06 30.45
N ASN A 37 -66.10 21.88 29.57
CA ASN A 37 -65.51 23.12 29.05
C ASN A 37 -65.31 24.16 30.17
N CYS A 38 -64.16 24.84 30.22
CA CYS A 38 -64.08 26.29 30.43
C CYS A 38 -62.65 26.81 30.15
N THR A 39 -62.61 28.12 29.87
CA THR A 39 -61.64 28.84 29.04
C THR A 39 -60.40 29.37 29.78
N THR A 40 -59.44 29.77 28.94
CA THR A 40 -58.45 30.85 29.12
C THR A 40 -57.22 30.57 30.01
N THR A 41 -56.06 30.43 29.36
CA THR A 41 -54.91 31.35 29.49
C THR A 41 -53.88 30.97 28.42
N SER A 42 -53.43 31.96 27.65
CA SER A 42 -52.34 31.82 26.69
C SER A 42 -51.02 32.07 27.41
N PRO A 43 -50.12 31.07 27.55
CA PRO A 43 -48.71 31.36 27.67
C PRO A 43 -48.10 31.40 26.26
N LEU A 44 -47.60 32.58 25.89
CA LEU A 44 -46.68 32.77 24.77
C LEU A 44 -45.50 31.81 24.92
N LEU A 45 -45.53 30.68 24.21
CA LEU A 45 -44.40 29.77 24.11
C LEU A 45 -43.84 29.82 22.69
N MET A 46 -42.81 30.68 22.58
CA MET A 46 -41.69 30.66 21.65
C MET A 46 -41.89 29.88 20.34
N ALA A 47 -41.80 30.60 19.22
CA ALA A 47 -41.50 30.02 17.92
C ALA A 47 -40.15 29.28 17.95
N LYS A 48 -40.15 28.01 18.37
CA LYS A 48 -39.02 27.11 18.15
C LYS A 48 -39.08 26.69 16.69
N ARG A 49 -38.23 27.34 15.88
CA ARG A 49 -37.80 26.87 14.56
C ARG A 49 -37.29 25.43 14.68
N GLY A 50 -38.21 24.48 14.54
CA GLY A 50 -37.93 23.06 14.41
C GLY A 50 -38.11 22.61 12.96
N ARG A 51 -37.52 23.33 12.00
CA ARG A 51 -37.27 22.79 10.66
C ARG A 51 -36.08 21.84 10.75
N PHE A 52 -36.26 20.72 11.44
CA PHE A 52 -35.39 19.56 11.28
C PHE A 52 -36.29 18.34 11.20
N TYR A 53 -36.20 17.68 10.06
CA TYR A 53 -36.87 16.44 9.70
C TYR A 53 -36.87 15.46 10.88
N ARG A 54 -38.04 15.19 11.47
CA ARG A 54 -38.24 13.89 12.11
C ARG A 54 -38.21 12.87 10.97
N PRO A 55 -37.25 11.93 10.91
CA PRO A 55 -37.34 10.88 9.92
C PRO A 55 -38.62 10.11 10.24
N LEU A 56 -39.55 10.13 9.29
CA LEU A 56 -40.76 9.30 9.34
C LEU A 56 -40.29 7.84 9.28
N VAL A 57 -39.97 7.27 10.44
CA VAL A 57 -39.23 6.00 10.56
C VAL A 57 -39.91 4.87 9.79
N ASN A 58 -41.23 4.95 9.55
CA ASN A 58 -41.97 3.96 8.76
C ASN A 58 -42.89 4.53 7.66
N GLN A 59 -43.30 5.81 7.70
CA GLN A 59 -44.25 6.33 6.71
C GLN A 59 -43.59 6.60 5.35
N GLY A 60 -42.34 7.06 5.31
CA GLY A 60 -41.63 7.32 4.04
C GLY A 60 -41.34 6.04 3.25
N ILE A 61 -40.95 4.97 3.94
CA ILE A 61 -40.67 3.65 3.33
C ILE A 61 -41.97 2.98 2.89
N ASN A 62 -43.05 3.08 3.68
CA ASN A 62 -44.35 2.51 3.31
C ASN A 62 -45.06 3.31 2.21
N LEU A 63 -44.93 4.64 2.16
CA LEU A 63 -45.37 5.45 1.02
C LEU A 63 -44.56 5.16 -0.24
N TRP A 64 -43.25 4.93 -0.10
CA TRP A 64 -42.40 4.54 -1.22
C TRP A 64 -42.81 3.16 -1.74
N ARG A 65 -43.11 2.19 -0.87
CA ARG A 65 -43.67 0.88 -1.28
C ARG A 65 -45.08 0.99 -1.85
N SER A 66 -45.95 1.88 -1.35
CA SER A 66 -47.32 2.01 -1.90
C SER A 66 -47.38 2.79 -3.21
N ARG A 67 -46.48 3.76 -3.43
CA ARG A 67 -46.39 4.54 -4.68
C ARG A 67 -45.45 3.96 -5.73
N MET A 68 -44.32 3.37 -5.34
CA MET A 68 -43.31 2.78 -6.25
C MET A 68 -43.26 1.25 -6.23
N GLY A 69 -43.88 0.58 -5.24
CA GLY A 69 -43.79 -0.88 -5.07
C GLY A 69 -44.66 -1.70 -6.01
N ARG A 70 -45.39 -1.06 -6.93
CA ARG A 70 -45.83 -1.71 -8.16
C ARG A 70 -44.91 -1.22 -9.27
N LEU A 71 -43.95 -2.06 -9.68
CA LEU A 71 -43.47 -2.01 -11.05
C LEU A 71 -44.72 -1.98 -11.94
N HIS A 72 -45.02 -0.83 -12.57
CA HIS A 72 -46.25 -0.64 -13.36
C HIS A 72 -46.40 -1.72 -14.44
N LYS A 73 -45.27 -2.27 -14.89
CA LYS A 73 -45.12 -3.53 -15.63
C LYS A 73 -43.86 -4.21 -15.09
N GLY A 74 -43.99 -5.41 -14.53
CA GLY A 74 -42.83 -6.20 -14.10
C GLY A 74 -41.98 -6.63 -15.29
N TRP A 75 -40.70 -6.89 -15.04
CA TRP A 75 -39.84 -7.55 -16.02
C TRP A 75 -40.04 -9.07 -15.99
N SER A 76 -39.92 -9.73 -17.13
CA SER A 76 -39.95 -11.19 -17.24
C SER A 76 -38.63 -11.80 -16.74
N THR A 77 -38.34 -11.69 -15.45
CA THR A 77 -37.08 -12.16 -14.87
C THR A 77 -36.87 -13.68 -14.95
N TRP A 78 -37.95 -14.45 -15.18
CA TRP A 78 -37.90 -15.91 -15.40
C TRP A 78 -37.33 -16.31 -16.77
N GLU A 79 -37.28 -15.39 -17.74
CA GLU A 79 -36.68 -15.64 -19.06
C GLU A 79 -35.14 -15.62 -19.00
N TYR A 80 -34.56 -15.06 -17.94
CA TYR A 80 -33.12 -14.89 -17.80
C TYR A 80 -32.52 -16.03 -16.97
N ASN A 81 -31.37 -16.54 -17.43
CA ASN A 81 -30.57 -17.47 -16.64
C ASN A 81 -30.01 -16.75 -15.40
N ARG A 82 -30.27 -17.30 -14.20
CA ARG A 82 -29.81 -16.73 -12.92
C ARG A 82 -28.33 -17.00 -12.64
N ASP A 83 -27.71 -17.95 -13.33
CA ASP A 83 -26.30 -18.29 -13.16
C ASP A 83 -25.36 -17.30 -13.86
N VAL A 84 -25.91 -16.43 -14.72
CA VAL A 84 -25.14 -15.42 -15.48
C VAL A 84 -25.40 -14.04 -14.90
N ILE A 85 -24.39 -13.48 -14.25
CA ILE A 85 -24.42 -12.08 -13.81
C ILE A 85 -23.99 -11.23 -15.02
N PRO A 86 -24.86 -10.35 -15.55
CA PRO A 86 -24.47 -9.49 -16.65
C PRO A 86 -23.39 -8.50 -16.20
N ASP A 87 -22.44 -8.23 -17.09
CA ASP A 87 -21.38 -7.27 -16.81
C ASP A 87 -21.96 -5.87 -16.55
N PRO A 88 -21.44 -5.16 -15.53
CA PRO A 88 -21.88 -3.80 -15.24
C PRO A 88 -21.57 -2.87 -16.41
N ARG A 89 -22.46 -1.89 -16.64
CA ARG A 89 -22.23 -0.81 -17.60
C ARG A 89 -22.22 0.52 -16.84
N PRO A 90 -21.12 1.31 -16.87
CA PRO A 90 -19.85 1.04 -17.57
C PRO A 90 -19.04 -0.10 -16.94
N PHE A 91 -18.27 -0.81 -17.77
CA PHE A 91 -17.37 -1.87 -17.30
C PHE A 91 -16.18 -1.26 -16.55
N PRO A 92 -15.79 -1.79 -15.38
CA PRO A 92 -14.69 -1.23 -14.60
C PRO A 92 -13.34 -1.43 -15.31
N GLU A 93 -12.49 -0.42 -15.26
CA GLU A 93 -11.10 -0.54 -15.70
C GLU A 93 -10.28 -1.40 -14.73
N PRO A 94 -9.23 -2.10 -15.21
CA PRO A 94 -8.34 -2.86 -14.35
C PRO A 94 -7.57 -1.95 -13.39
N ALA A 95 -7.32 -2.43 -12.18
CA ALA A 95 -6.63 -1.65 -11.14
C ALA A 95 -5.12 -1.42 -11.42
N VAL A 96 -4.54 -2.09 -12.42
CA VAL A 96 -3.12 -1.97 -12.76
C VAL A 96 -2.86 -0.62 -13.44
N ASN A 97 -1.94 0.16 -12.87
CA ASN A 97 -1.55 1.45 -13.45
C ASN A 97 -0.70 1.25 -14.71
N ASN A 98 -1.32 1.46 -15.87
CA ASN A 98 -0.70 1.40 -17.20
C ASN A 98 0.09 2.67 -17.58
N TYR A 99 0.07 3.71 -16.75
CA TYR A 99 0.75 4.97 -17.01
C TYR A 99 2.18 4.98 -16.44
N PHE A 100 3.15 4.93 -17.35
CA PHE A 100 4.58 4.96 -16.99
C PHE A 100 5.21 6.35 -17.01
N GLY A 101 4.42 7.44 -17.11
CA GLY A 101 4.86 8.82 -17.41
C GLY A 101 5.82 9.50 -16.43
N ARG A 102 5.72 10.82 -16.24
CA ARG A 102 6.45 11.49 -15.12
C ARG A 102 5.60 11.53 -13.86
N SER A 103 4.28 11.70 -14.03
CA SER A 103 3.28 11.86 -12.98
C SER A 103 2.59 10.55 -12.56
N ARG A 104 3.18 9.37 -12.82
CA ARG A 104 2.67 8.10 -12.23
C ARG A 104 2.61 8.25 -10.72
N ILE A 105 1.50 7.79 -10.18
CA ILE A 105 1.16 7.90 -8.78
C ILE A 105 1.25 6.50 -8.18
N TRP A 106 1.75 6.43 -6.95
CA TRP A 106 1.68 5.23 -6.13
C TRP A 106 0.24 5.02 -5.64
N ASN A 107 -0.29 3.81 -5.79
CA ASN A 107 -1.65 3.49 -5.35
C ASN A 107 -1.66 3.29 -3.82
N PRO A 108 -2.40 4.11 -3.05
CA PRO A 108 -2.48 3.96 -1.59
C PRO A 108 -3.31 2.76 -1.12
N ILE A 109 -4.11 2.16 -2.00
CA ILE A 109 -5.00 1.05 -1.66
C ILE A 109 -4.19 -0.23 -1.55
N ALA A 110 -4.02 -0.73 -0.32
CA ALA A 110 -3.33 -1.99 -0.05
C ALA A 110 -4.24 -3.21 -0.35
N GLY A 111 -3.84 -4.03 -1.32
CA GLY A 111 -4.54 -5.28 -1.63
C GLY A 111 -4.18 -6.43 -0.68
N LYS A 112 -5.07 -7.41 -0.56
CA LYS A 112 -4.84 -8.64 0.25
C LYS A 112 -3.58 -9.40 -0.16
N ILE A 113 -3.26 -9.41 -1.46
CA ILE A 113 -2.09 -10.11 -1.99
C ILE A 113 -0.78 -9.56 -1.43
N GLY A 114 -0.68 -8.25 -1.22
CA GLY A 114 0.53 -7.65 -0.64
C GLY A 114 0.78 -8.13 0.79
N LEU A 115 -0.27 -8.32 1.59
CA LEU A 115 -0.15 -8.87 2.94
C LEU A 115 0.27 -10.36 2.92
N VAL A 116 -0.26 -11.12 1.96
CA VAL A 116 0.08 -12.53 1.79
C VAL A 116 1.54 -12.69 1.39
N ASN A 117 2.00 -11.95 0.38
CA ASN A 117 3.40 -11.98 -0.07
C ASN A 117 4.35 -11.55 1.04
N ARG A 118 4.04 -10.47 1.76
CA ARG A 118 4.86 -10.03 2.90
C ARG A 118 5.00 -11.12 3.96
N LYS A 119 3.93 -11.84 4.30
CA LYS A 119 4.01 -12.96 5.26
C LYS A 119 4.80 -14.15 4.72
N ALA A 120 4.72 -14.41 3.43
CA ALA A 120 5.49 -15.47 2.77
C ALA A 120 6.99 -15.15 2.78
N GLU A 121 7.37 -13.90 2.51
CA GLU A 121 8.77 -13.42 2.55
C GLU A 121 9.31 -13.37 3.98
N GLU A 122 8.55 -12.82 4.92
CA GLU A 122 9.00 -12.59 6.29
C GLU A 122 9.20 -13.87 7.10
N TRP A 123 8.35 -14.89 6.91
CA TRP A 123 8.38 -16.11 7.72
C TRP A 123 7.84 -17.35 7.00
N GLY A 124 7.75 -17.36 5.67
CA GLY A 124 7.41 -18.58 4.93
C GLY A 124 5.96 -19.05 5.06
N TRP A 125 5.00 -18.13 5.25
CA TRP A 125 3.57 -18.48 5.21
C TRP A 125 3.17 -19.07 3.85
N PRO A 126 2.35 -20.14 3.77
CA PRO A 126 1.65 -20.81 4.87
C PRO A 126 2.38 -22.02 5.47
N HIS A 127 3.59 -22.32 5.01
CA HIS A 127 4.28 -23.57 5.35
C HIS A 127 4.87 -23.57 6.76
N GLN A 128 5.39 -22.42 7.21
CA GLN A 128 5.93 -22.27 8.56
C GLN A 128 4.89 -21.66 9.50
N ARG A 129 5.15 -21.68 10.81
CA ARG A 129 4.31 -21.03 11.82
C ARG A 129 4.73 -19.57 12.00
N PRO A 130 3.79 -18.66 12.31
CA PRO A 130 4.14 -17.27 12.56
C PRO A 130 5.02 -17.16 13.82
N PRO A 131 6.09 -16.34 13.79
CA PRO A 131 6.86 -16.02 14.98
C PRO A 131 5.99 -15.30 16.03
N GLN A 132 6.40 -15.38 17.30
CA GLN A 132 5.70 -14.71 18.40
C GLN A 132 5.64 -13.20 18.18
N THR A 133 4.55 -12.55 18.61
CA THR A 133 4.34 -11.10 18.43
C THR A 133 5.48 -10.26 19.01
N GLY A 134 6.04 -10.67 20.15
CA GLY A 134 7.19 -9.99 20.76
C GLY A 134 8.42 -9.99 19.84
N LEU A 135 8.75 -11.13 19.23
CA LEU A 135 9.86 -11.22 18.27
C LEU A 135 9.58 -10.39 17.01
N ARG A 136 8.33 -10.33 16.53
CA ARG A 136 7.97 -9.57 15.32
C ARG A 136 8.08 -8.06 15.48
N GLN A 137 8.00 -7.56 16.70
CA GLN A 137 8.14 -6.13 17.02
C GLN A 137 9.54 -5.78 17.53
N SER A 138 10.39 -6.77 17.77
CA SER A 138 11.73 -6.57 18.30
C SER A 138 12.74 -6.29 17.18
N PRO A 139 13.89 -5.67 17.49
CA PRO A 139 14.97 -5.50 16.53
C PRO A 139 15.59 -6.81 16.05
N GLU A 140 15.36 -7.92 16.76
CA GLU A 140 15.85 -9.26 16.41
C GLU A 140 14.96 -9.95 15.38
N TYR A 141 13.87 -9.32 14.96
CA TYR A 141 13.09 -9.83 13.85
C TYR A 141 13.94 -9.85 12.58
N PHE A 142 13.94 -10.98 11.86
CA PHE A 142 14.88 -11.22 10.76
C PHE A 142 15.00 -10.07 9.75
N PRO A 143 13.91 -9.46 9.24
CA PRO A 143 14.03 -8.31 8.33
C PRO A 143 14.79 -7.12 8.93
N PHE A 144 14.51 -6.78 10.20
CA PHE A 144 15.17 -5.66 10.88
C PHE A 144 16.62 -6.00 11.23
N PHE A 145 16.85 -7.21 11.75
CA PHE A 145 18.18 -7.73 12.05
C PHE A 145 19.05 -7.69 10.79
N PHE A 146 18.58 -8.26 9.69
CA PHE A 146 19.34 -8.33 8.44
C PHE A 146 19.61 -6.93 7.88
N SER A 147 18.62 -6.05 7.85
CA SER A 147 18.80 -4.67 7.37
C SER A 147 19.84 -3.86 8.17
N ARG A 148 20.03 -4.19 9.46
CA ARG A 148 21.00 -3.52 10.33
C ARG A 148 22.43 -4.02 10.12
N TYR A 149 22.62 -5.34 10.08
CA TYR A 149 23.95 -5.95 10.01
C TYR A 149 24.45 -6.10 8.57
N PHE A 150 23.54 -6.28 7.62
CA PHE A 150 23.81 -6.45 6.19
C PHE A 150 22.99 -5.43 5.41
N PRO A 151 23.37 -4.14 5.46
CA PRO A 151 22.65 -3.09 4.75
C PRO A 151 22.78 -3.31 3.23
N ASP A 152 21.65 -3.58 2.57
CA ASP A 152 21.56 -3.67 1.11
C ASP A 152 21.26 -2.29 0.53
N VAL A 153 22.30 -1.46 0.41
CA VAL A 153 22.22 -0.10 -0.11
C VAL A 153 23.20 0.08 -1.25
N GLU A 154 22.67 0.49 -2.39
CA GLU A 154 23.45 0.79 -3.58
C GLU A 154 23.66 2.30 -3.75
N VAL A 155 24.87 2.77 -3.46
CA VAL A 155 25.31 4.15 -3.73
C VAL A 155 26.25 4.13 -4.93
N ARG A 156 25.79 4.66 -6.08
CA ARG A 156 26.57 4.70 -7.31
C ARG A 156 27.16 6.07 -7.55
N LEU A 157 28.45 6.14 -7.85
CA LEU A 157 29.11 7.39 -8.27
C LEU A 157 28.83 7.65 -9.76
N VAL A 158 28.47 8.89 -10.08
CA VAL A 158 28.39 9.36 -11.47
C VAL A 158 29.79 9.70 -11.93
N LEU A 159 30.40 8.82 -12.72
CA LEU A 159 31.81 8.95 -13.14
C LEU A 159 32.08 10.26 -13.88
N ASP A 160 31.15 10.72 -14.72
CA ASP A 160 31.26 12.00 -15.45
C ASP A 160 31.54 13.20 -14.53
N SER A 161 31.16 13.12 -13.24
CA SER A 161 31.41 14.21 -12.29
C SER A 161 32.86 14.32 -11.84
N VAL A 162 33.61 13.21 -11.80
CA VAL A 162 34.95 13.12 -11.18
C VAL A 162 36.04 12.66 -12.16
N LEU A 163 35.65 12.17 -13.34
CA LEU A 163 36.57 11.60 -14.32
C LEU A 163 37.32 12.70 -15.07
N ASN A 164 38.65 12.70 -14.97
CA ASN A 164 39.57 13.66 -15.60
C ASN A 164 39.32 15.14 -15.26
N ASN A 165 38.42 15.43 -14.32
CA ASN A 165 38.07 16.76 -13.86
C ASN A 165 38.20 16.81 -12.34
N GLU A 166 38.89 17.82 -11.83
CA GLU A 166 38.98 18.08 -10.41
C GLU A 166 37.72 18.77 -9.90
N THR A 167 36.99 18.12 -9.00
CA THR A 167 35.71 18.60 -8.48
C THR A 167 35.66 18.51 -6.97
N SER A 168 35.14 19.54 -6.31
CA SER A 168 34.73 19.48 -4.90
C SER A 168 33.29 19.00 -4.73
N ARG A 169 32.58 18.71 -5.82
CA ARG A 169 31.14 18.39 -5.82
C ARG A 169 30.81 17.11 -6.60
N PRO A 170 31.28 15.93 -6.17
CA PRO A 170 30.90 14.65 -6.77
C PRO A 170 29.38 14.42 -6.70
N ILE A 171 28.87 13.70 -7.70
CA ILE A 171 27.45 13.37 -7.83
C ILE A 171 27.25 11.87 -7.63
N PHE A 172 26.30 11.52 -6.77
CA PHE A 172 25.91 10.14 -6.49
C PHE A 172 24.45 9.88 -6.86
N HIS A 173 24.16 8.65 -7.28
CA HIS A 173 22.83 8.08 -7.35
C HIS A 173 22.61 7.17 -6.14
N ILE A 174 21.57 7.47 -5.38
CA ILE A 174 21.23 6.78 -4.12
C ILE A 174 19.78 6.31 -4.16
N PRO A 175 19.39 5.31 -3.34
CA PRO A 175 18.00 4.88 -3.23
C PRO A 175 17.11 6.00 -2.68
N GLN A 176 15.82 5.96 -3.03
CA GLN A 176 14.85 6.98 -2.63
C GLN A 176 14.61 7.04 -1.12
N ASP A 177 14.81 5.94 -0.41
CA ASP A 177 14.56 5.86 1.03
C ASP A 177 15.71 6.48 1.85
N MET A 178 16.92 6.56 1.28
CA MET A 178 18.11 7.03 2.00
C MET A 178 18.07 8.52 2.33
N SER A 179 18.33 8.86 3.58
CA SER A 179 18.43 10.26 4.04
C SER A 179 19.81 10.88 3.79
N LYS A 180 19.93 12.21 3.93
CA LYS A 180 21.22 12.90 3.81
C LYS A 180 22.22 12.44 4.87
N GLN A 181 21.76 12.24 6.10
CA GLN A 181 22.60 11.81 7.21
C GLN A 181 23.08 10.36 7.02
N GLU A 182 22.21 9.48 6.54
CA GLU A 182 22.58 8.11 6.20
C GLU A 182 23.65 8.06 5.11
N LEU A 183 23.56 8.95 4.10
CA LEU A 183 24.60 9.04 3.08
C LEU A 183 25.95 9.50 3.67
N VAL A 184 25.97 10.48 4.56
CA VAL A 184 27.20 10.89 5.26
C VAL A 184 27.81 9.71 6.02
N ASN A 185 26.98 8.99 6.79
CA ASN A 185 27.44 7.84 7.56
C ASN A 185 27.95 6.70 6.66
N TYR A 186 27.28 6.47 5.53
CA TYR A 186 27.67 5.47 4.54
C TYR A 186 29.04 5.82 3.94
N LEU A 187 29.23 7.05 3.47
CA LEU A 187 30.49 7.52 2.90
C LEU A 187 31.63 7.52 3.94
N LYS A 188 31.32 7.90 5.18
CA LYS A 188 32.28 7.92 6.28
C LYS A 188 32.72 6.51 6.69
N ASN A 189 31.79 5.59 6.93
CA ASN A 189 32.11 4.30 7.54
C ASN A 189 32.57 3.25 6.54
N ILE A 190 32.16 3.34 5.27
CA ILE A 190 32.52 2.36 4.23
C ILE A 190 33.68 2.85 3.37
N TYR A 191 33.64 4.12 2.95
CA TYR A 191 34.62 4.69 2.01
C TYR A 191 35.63 5.63 2.68
N ASN A 192 35.54 5.85 4.00
CA ASN A 192 36.42 6.74 4.76
C ASN A 192 36.44 8.19 4.23
N ILE A 193 35.31 8.69 3.73
CA ILE A 193 35.14 10.09 3.30
C ILE A 193 34.45 10.85 4.43
N ASP A 194 35.22 11.64 5.17
CA ASP A 194 34.78 12.39 6.34
C ASP A 194 34.62 13.91 6.09
N ASN A 195 35.25 14.43 5.04
CA ASN A 195 35.32 15.83 4.68
C ASN A 195 34.08 16.36 3.92
N VAL A 196 32.88 15.93 4.33
CA VAL A 196 31.60 16.33 3.70
C VAL A 196 31.08 17.62 4.34
N VAL A 197 30.93 18.67 3.53
CA VAL A 197 30.42 19.98 3.95
C VAL A 197 28.90 20.01 3.94
N ARG A 198 28.29 19.70 2.79
CA ARG A 198 26.83 19.71 2.61
C ARG A 198 26.38 18.79 1.49
N ILE A 199 25.11 18.39 1.56
CA ILE A 199 24.49 17.51 0.56
C ILE A 199 23.20 18.14 0.03
N SER A 200 23.15 18.29 -1.29
CA SER A 200 21.95 18.70 -2.03
C SER A 200 21.32 17.48 -2.69
N VAL A 201 20.01 17.29 -2.51
CA VAL A 201 19.31 16.08 -2.91
C VAL A 201 18.14 16.40 -3.83
N ARG A 202 17.95 15.59 -4.87
CA ARG A 202 16.80 15.68 -5.79
C ARG A 202 16.26 14.29 -6.12
N ASN A 203 14.96 14.08 -5.90
CA ASN A 203 14.29 12.85 -6.33
C ASN A 203 14.07 12.88 -7.84
N MET A 204 14.45 11.80 -8.50
CA MET A 204 14.32 11.62 -9.94
C MET A 204 13.53 10.35 -10.21
N ARG A 205 12.71 10.42 -11.25
CA ARG A 205 12.06 9.22 -11.77
C ARG A 205 13.05 8.39 -12.57
N GLY A 206 12.92 7.09 -12.50
CA GLY A 206 13.73 6.16 -13.27
C GLY A 206 13.65 6.46 -14.76
N ARG A 207 14.77 6.25 -15.45
CA ARG A 207 14.83 6.45 -16.89
C ARG A 207 13.90 5.46 -17.57
N ARG A 208 13.14 5.97 -18.53
CA ARG A 208 12.20 5.18 -19.33
C ARG A 208 12.78 4.97 -20.71
N PHE A 209 12.58 3.79 -21.26
CA PHE A 209 12.97 3.47 -22.62
C PHE A 209 11.97 2.50 -23.23
N LYS A 210 12.01 2.38 -24.55
CA LYS A 210 11.28 1.34 -25.28
C LYS A 210 12.29 0.32 -25.77
N ASN A 211 11.96 -0.97 -25.68
CA ASN A 211 12.74 -2.00 -26.35
C ASN A 211 12.39 -2.02 -27.85
N GLU A 212 13.05 -2.91 -28.61
CA GLU A 212 12.86 -3.10 -30.05
C GLU A 212 11.40 -3.45 -30.40
N VAL A 213 10.71 -4.18 -29.53
CA VAL A 213 9.28 -4.56 -29.67
C VAL A 213 8.32 -3.39 -29.34
N GLY A 214 8.84 -2.29 -28.80
CA GLY A 214 8.05 -1.11 -28.43
C GLY A 214 7.45 -1.14 -27.02
N GLU A 215 7.78 -2.16 -26.23
CA GLU A 215 7.38 -2.28 -24.82
C GLU A 215 8.07 -1.21 -23.97
N ILE A 216 7.29 -0.50 -23.16
CA ILE A 216 7.78 0.57 -22.29
C ILE A 216 8.37 -0.05 -21.04
N LYS A 217 9.69 0.08 -20.86
CA LYS A 217 10.42 -0.32 -19.65
C LYS A 217 10.82 0.92 -18.85
N SER A 218 10.86 0.76 -17.53
CA SER A 218 11.28 1.81 -16.61
C SER A 218 12.32 1.23 -15.66
N LEU A 219 13.45 1.91 -15.54
CA LEU A 219 14.40 1.66 -14.45
C LEU A 219 13.78 2.07 -13.10
N PRO A 220 14.32 1.57 -11.97
CA PRO A 220 13.89 2.03 -10.65
C PRO A 220 14.12 3.53 -10.50
N ASP A 221 13.24 4.15 -9.72
CA ASP A 221 13.41 5.55 -9.37
C ASP A 221 14.61 5.71 -8.43
N TYR A 222 15.29 6.85 -8.54
CA TYR A 222 16.54 7.10 -7.82
C TYR A 222 16.58 8.54 -7.32
N LYS A 223 17.53 8.81 -6.43
CA LYS A 223 17.74 10.12 -5.85
C LYS A 223 19.15 10.56 -6.20
N VAL A 224 19.28 11.79 -6.71
CA VAL A 224 20.56 12.41 -7.04
C VAL A 224 21.04 13.17 -5.83
N ALA A 225 22.23 12.85 -5.34
CA ALA A 225 22.90 13.55 -4.26
C ALA A 225 24.17 14.23 -4.78
N VAL A 226 24.19 15.55 -4.73
CA VAL A 226 25.40 16.35 -4.96
C VAL A 226 26.05 16.58 -3.60
N VAL A 227 27.22 16.01 -3.40
CA VAL A 227 27.96 16.04 -2.13
C VAL A 227 29.08 17.05 -2.29
N GLU A 228 29.10 18.09 -1.46
CA GLU A 228 30.20 19.06 -1.44
C GLU A 228 31.24 18.64 -0.41
N LEU A 229 32.49 18.53 -0.85
CA LEU A 229 33.65 18.14 -0.08
C LEU A 229 34.53 19.36 0.21
N ASP A 230 35.27 19.34 1.33
CA ASP A 230 36.22 20.41 1.67
C ASP A 230 37.39 20.46 0.70
N SER A 231 37.89 19.29 0.29
CA SER A 231 39.03 19.14 -0.63
C SER A 231 38.55 18.61 -1.97
N PRO A 232 39.08 19.15 -3.09
CA PRO A 232 38.72 18.66 -4.41
C PRO A 232 39.22 17.22 -4.65
N VAL A 233 38.47 16.46 -5.44
CA VAL A 233 38.73 15.06 -5.79
C VAL A 233 38.72 14.93 -7.32
N SER A 234 39.63 14.12 -7.85
CA SER A 234 39.64 13.73 -9.26
C SER A 234 40.00 12.24 -9.39
N ILE A 235 39.47 11.61 -10.44
CA ILE A 235 39.87 10.27 -10.87
C ILE A 235 40.54 10.42 -12.23
N VAL A 236 41.84 10.15 -12.28
CA VAL A 236 42.61 10.22 -13.53
C VAL A 236 42.45 8.90 -14.29
N PHE A 237 41.87 8.96 -15.47
CA PHE A 237 41.84 7.82 -16.38
C PHE A 237 43.10 7.83 -17.25
N LYS A 238 44.03 6.92 -16.95
CA LYS A 238 45.23 6.77 -17.76
C LYS A 238 44.87 6.26 -19.15
N GLN A 239 45.09 7.07 -20.17
CA GLN A 239 45.07 6.59 -21.55
C GLN A 239 46.28 5.66 -21.74
N ILE A 240 46.03 4.36 -21.89
CA ILE A 240 47.06 3.43 -22.35
C ILE A 240 47.27 3.74 -23.83
N LYS A 241 48.33 4.50 -24.14
CA LYS A 241 48.79 4.66 -25.53
C LYS A 241 49.10 3.27 -26.09
N GLY A 242 48.41 2.86 -27.15
CA GLY A 242 48.60 1.57 -27.82
C GLY A 242 47.37 0.69 -27.96
N THR A 243 46.23 1.05 -27.36
CA THR A 243 44.92 0.42 -27.64
C THR A 243 44.09 1.32 -28.55
N GLU A 244 44.67 1.73 -29.67
CA GLU A 244 43.83 2.04 -30.83
C GLU A 244 43.17 0.71 -31.18
N ASP A 245 41.83 0.65 -31.21
CA ASP A 245 41.08 -0.48 -31.75
C ASP A 245 41.49 -0.68 -33.21
N THR A 246 42.61 -1.35 -33.41
CA THR A 246 43.05 -1.82 -34.71
C THR A 246 42.11 -2.99 -35.02
N PRO A 247 41.39 -3.00 -36.16
CA PRO A 247 40.44 -4.06 -36.48
C PRO A 247 41.09 -5.45 -36.62
N ASP A 248 42.42 -5.53 -36.61
CA ASP A 248 43.19 -6.76 -36.73
C ASP A 248 43.95 -7.08 -35.43
N ASN A 249 43.28 -7.82 -34.55
CA ASN A 249 43.87 -8.40 -33.36
C ASN A 249 44.75 -9.60 -33.74
N LYS A 250 45.96 -9.33 -34.28
CA LYS A 250 47.02 -10.33 -34.42
C LYS A 250 48.23 -9.94 -33.57
N PRO A 251 48.72 -10.82 -32.69
CA PRO A 251 49.93 -10.53 -31.92
C PRO A 251 51.12 -10.41 -32.87
N VAL A 252 51.72 -9.22 -32.93
CA VAL A 252 53.00 -9.03 -33.61
C VAL A 252 54.08 -9.67 -32.74
N ALA A 253 54.65 -10.77 -33.22
CA ALA A 253 55.80 -11.39 -32.59
C ALA A 253 56.98 -10.43 -32.64
N GLN A 254 57.54 -10.10 -31.48
CA GLN A 254 58.84 -9.42 -31.40
C GLN A 254 59.91 -10.36 -31.95
N ILE A 255 60.54 -9.97 -33.05
CA ILE A 255 61.80 -10.55 -33.50
C ILE A 255 62.91 -9.71 -32.85
N THR A 256 63.83 -10.42 -32.21
CA THR A 256 65.05 -9.97 -31.52
C THR A 256 65.86 -8.92 -32.26
#